data_AF-A0AAN5D8J9-F1
#
_entry.id   AF-A0AAN5D8J9-F1
#
_cell.length_a   1.000
_cell.length_b   1.000
_cell.length_c   1.000
_cell.angle_alpha   90.00
_cell.angle_beta   90.00
_cell.angle_gamma   90.00
#
_symmetry.space_group_name_H-M   'P 1'
#
loop_
_entity.id
_entity.type
_entity.pdbx_description
1 polymer ?
#
loop_
_entity_poly.entity_id
_entity_poly.type
_entity_poly.pdbx_seq_one_letter_code
_entity_poly.pdbx_strand_id
1 'polypeptide(L)'
;VSVKEILSMTSFIYSDIVEIIFCFLYAYILVRISTAKSTEFRSAFYKFAIATGIAAISNVLLNFGMRLINGRFPFIPNRGMEKFYYDSKYCHPSGLICTLNTWLSHICALSISLGKTLSVSTRYTAICLAHRKDVSESDHFIYFRNFQFWEGRKVLACLVAMLGIPFILYSYVPFLPAVIVPSPDGYGEYRGIAEPGFMVAKVFAACGYFFFFFSTIPM
;
A
#
# COMPACT_ATOMS: atom_id res chain seq x y z
N VAL A 1 -9.88 -23.20 -25.60
CA VAL A 1 -9.51 -22.08 -24.71
C VAL A 1 -8.07 -22.30 -24.26
N SER A 2 -7.18 -21.36 -24.56
CA SER A 2 -5.77 -21.48 -24.17
C SER A 2 -5.56 -21.08 -22.69
N VAL A 3 -4.53 -21.61 -22.03
CA VAL A 3 -4.18 -21.23 -20.64
C VAL A 3 -3.98 -19.71 -20.50
N LYS A 4 -3.47 -19.06 -21.56
CA LYS A 4 -3.28 -17.61 -21.62
C LYS A 4 -4.61 -16.85 -21.59
N GLU A 5 -5.62 -17.33 -22.32
CA GLU A 5 -6.97 -16.72 -22.31
C GLU A 5 -7.61 -16.81 -20.93
N ILE A 6 -7.51 -17.98 -20.28
CA ILE A 6 -8.05 -18.19 -18.92
C ILE A 6 -7.36 -17.24 -17.95
N LEU A 7 -6.02 -17.18 -17.97
CA LEU A 7 -5.26 -16.29 -17.08
C LEU A 7 -5.60 -14.80 -17.30
N SER A 8 -5.74 -14.38 -18.56
CA SER A 8 -6.13 -13.00 -18.89
C SER A 8 -7.53 -12.68 -18.36
N MET A 9 -8.49 -13.58 -18.57
CA MET A 9 -9.87 -13.41 -18.10
C MET A 9 -9.95 -13.41 -16.57
N THR A 10 -9.23 -14.31 -15.89
CA THR A 10 -9.16 -14.35 -14.43
C THR A 10 -8.52 -13.08 -13.87
N SER A 11 -7.41 -12.61 -14.48
CA SER A 11 -6.76 -11.37 -14.07
C SER A 11 -7.70 -10.18 -14.20
N PHE A 12 -8.44 -10.09 -15.30
CA PHE A 12 -9.42 -9.03 -15.53
C PHE A 12 -10.56 -9.06 -14.48
N ILE A 13 -11.18 -10.22 -14.27
CA ILE A 13 -12.27 -10.36 -13.28
C ILE A 13 -11.77 -9.97 -11.88
N TYR A 14 -10.59 -10.45 -11.51
CA TYR A 14 -10.01 -10.14 -10.21
C TYR A 14 -9.73 -8.65 -10.07
N SER A 15 -9.02 -8.05 -11.04
CA SER A 15 -8.56 -6.67 -10.95
C SER A 15 -9.69 -5.65 -11.07
N ASP A 16 -10.66 -5.87 -11.96
CA ASP A 16 -11.64 -4.85 -12.31
C ASP A 16 -12.94 -4.97 -11.52
N ILE A 17 -13.23 -6.16 -10.96
CA ILE A 17 -14.47 -6.42 -10.23
C ILE A 17 -14.16 -6.71 -8.76
N VAL A 18 -13.40 -7.77 -8.49
CA VAL A 18 -13.19 -8.28 -7.12
C VAL A 18 -12.42 -7.26 -6.27
N GLU A 19 -11.33 -6.72 -6.79
CA GLU A 19 -10.49 -5.74 -6.08
C GLU A 19 -11.28 -4.49 -5.68
N ILE A 20 -12.18 -4.01 -6.54
CA ILE A 20 -13.02 -2.84 -6.30
C ILE A 20 -14.10 -3.12 -5.26
N ILE A 21 -14.76 -4.28 -5.33
CA ILE A 21 -15.74 -4.69 -4.31
C ILE A 21 -15.06 -4.77 -2.95
N PHE A 22 -13.89 -5.41 -2.87
CA PHE A 22 -13.12 -5.47 -1.62
C PHE A 22 -12.65 -4.09 -1.15
N CYS A 23 -12.29 -3.19 -2.06
CA CYS A 23 -11.95 -1.82 -1.72
C CYS A 23 -13.12 -1.10 -1.03
N PHE A 24 -14.34 -1.21 -1.54
CA PHE A 24 -15.53 -0.60 -0.93
C PHE A 24 -15.89 -1.24 0.41
N LEU A 25 -15.88 -2.56 0.51
CA LEU A 25 -16.12 -3.28 1.76
C LEU A 25 -15.09 -2.90 2.83
N TYR A 26 -13.83 -2.75 2.43
CA TYR A 26 -12.76 -2.37 3.33
C TYR A 26 -12.90 -0.91 3.78
N ALA A 27 -13.23 0.01 2.86
CA ALA A 27 -13.54 1.40 3.20
C ALA A 27 -14.68 1.51 4.22
N TYR A 28 -15.75 0.72 4.04
CA TYR A 28 -16.86 0.65 4.98
C TYR A 28 -16.40 0.23 6.38
N ILE A 29 -15.56 -0.81 6.49
CA ILE A 29 -14.99 -1.26 7.76
C ILE A 29 -14.15 -0.16 8.42
N LEU A 30 -13.30 0.53 7.66
CA LEU A 30 -12.48 1.63 8.19
C LEU A 30 -13.32 2.78 8.74
N VAL A 31 -14.40 3.14 8.04
CA VAL A 31 -15.35 4.17 8.51
C VAL A 31 -16.06 3.71 9.79
N ARG A 32 -16.45 2.43 9.87
CA ARG A 32 -17.06 1.87 11.09
C ARG A 32 -16.11 1.89 12.27
N ILE A 33 -14.85 1.52 12.07
CA ILE A 33 -13.81 1.56 13.13
C ILE A 33 -13.54 3.01 13.56
N SER A 34 -13.40 3.94 12.61
CA SER A 34 -13.07 5.34 12.91
C SER A 34 -14.20 6.09 13.61
N THR A 35 -15.45 5.71 13.36
CA THR A 35 -16.65 6.32 13.97
C THR A 35 -17.10 5.62 15.25
N ALA A 36 -16.49 4.48 15.61
CA ALA A 36 -16.86 3.74 16.80
C ALA A 36 -16.54 4.53 18.08
N LYS A 37 -17.46 4.49 19.04
CA LYS A 37 -17.32 5.20 20.33
C LYS A 37 -16.43 4.47 21.34
N SER A 38 -16.18 3.17 21.14
CA SER A 38 -15.34 2.39 22.06
C SER A 38 -13.91 2.96 22.11
N THR A 39 -13.39 3.06 23.33
CA THR A 39 -12.02 3.54 23.60
C THR A 39 -10.97 2.59 23.02
N GLU A 40 -11.29 1.30 22.84
CA GLU A 40 -10.40 0.31 22.25
C GLU A 40 -10.01 0.65 20.80
N PHE A 41 -10.98 1.15 20.02
CA PHE A 41 -10.76 1.57 18.62
C PHE A 41 -9.93 2.85 18.50
N ARG A 42 -9.63 3.53 19.62
CA ARG A 42 -8.74 4.70 19.67
C ARG A 42 -7.29 4.36 19.99
N SER A 43 -6.98 3.08 20.18
CA SER A 43 -5.61 2.62 20.41
C SER A 43 -4.69 2.90 19.22
N ALA A 44 -3.37 2.92 19.48
CA ALA A 44 -2.36 3.16 18.43
C ALA A 44 -2.44 2.14 17.29
N PHE A 45 -2.76 0.88 17.61
CA PHE A 45 -2.98 -0.18 16.62
C PHE A 45 -4.03 0.24 15.58
N TYR A 46 -5.22 0.65 16.03
CA TYR A 46 -6.29 1.03 15.10
C TYR A 46 -5.97 2.32 14.34
N LYS A 47 -5.24 3.27 14.93
CA LYS A 47 -4.76 4.46 14.21
C LYS A 47 -3.84 4.08 13.05
N PHE A 48 -2.86 3.20 13.28
CA PHE A 48 -1.99 2.72 12.20
C PHE A 48 -2.74 1.84 11.20
N ALA A 49 -3.67 0.99 11.66
CA ALA A 49 -4.50 0.17 10.78
C ALA A 49 -5.38 1.01 9.85
N ILE A 50 -6.00 2.08 10.38
CA ILE A 50 -6.80 3.03 9.57
C ILE A 50 -5.91 3.73 8.54
N ALA A 51 -4.77 4.28 8.95
CA ALA A 51 -3.85 4.95 8.02
C ALA A 51 -3.35 3.99 6.93
N THR A 52 -3.00 2.76 7.30
CA THR A 52 -2.61 1.68 6.38
C THR A 52 -3.74 1.38 5.40
N GLY A 53 -4.97 1.32 5.91
CA GLY A 53 -6.15 1.04 5.11
C GLY A 53 -6.47 2.15 4.11
N ILE A 54 -6.33 3.42 4.51
CA ILE A 54 -6.45 4.57 3.60
C ILE A 54 -5.40 4.46 2.49
N ALA A 55 -4.13 4.21 2.83
CA ALA A 55 -3.08 4.03 1.83
C ALA A 55 -3.37 2.85 0.87
N ALA A 56 -3.93 1.74 1.37
CA ALA A 56 -4.33 0.60 0.56
C ALA A 56 -5.46 0.95 -0.42
N ILE A 57 -6.51 1.63 0.05
CA ILE A 57 -7.62 2.10 -0.78
C ILE A 57 -7.11 3.06 -1.85
N SER A 58 -6.30 4.05 -1.47
CA SER A 58 -5.69 4.98 -2.42
C SER A 58 -4.88 4.26 -3.49
N ASN A 59 -4.09 3.24 -3.12
CA ASN A 59 -3.32 2.46 -4.07
C ASN A 59 -4.21 1.69 -5.07
N VAL A 60 -5.30 1.07 -4.59
CA VAL A 60 -6.25 0.36 -5.45
C VAL A 60 -6.93 1.33 -6.42
N LEU A 61 -7.36 2.49 -5.94
CA LEU A 61 -8.00 3.51 -6.77
C LEU A 61 -7.04 4.08 -7.84
N LEU A 62 -5.77 4.29 -7.49
CA LEU A 62 -4.73 4.73 -8.43
C LEU A 62 -4.50 3.69 -9.54
N ASN A 63 -4.35 2.42 -9.16
CA ASN A 63 -4.18 1.31 -10.11
C ASN A 63 -5.42 1.12 -10.99
N PHE A 64 -6.62 1.20 -10.42
CA PHE A 64 -7.87 1.13 -11.17
C PHE A 64 -8.00 2.31 -12.14
N GLY A 65 -7.67 3.53 -11.71
CA GLY A 65 -7.62 4.70 -12.56
C GLY A 65 -6.66 4.51 -13.75
N MET A 66 -5.47 3.95 -13.52
CA MET A 66 -4.54 3.60 -14.61
C MET A 66 -5.15 2.59 -15.58
N ARG A 67 -5.81 1.55 -15.08
CA ARG A 67 -6.46 0.53 -15.93
C ARG A 67 -7.57 1.14 -16.77
N LEU A 68 -8.38 2.04 -16.20
CA LEU A 68 -9.41 2.76 -16.95
C LEU A 68 -8.82 3.65 -18.06
N ILE A 69 -7.77 4.41 -17.75
CA ILE A 69 -7.08 5.28 -18.72
C ILE A 69 -6.44 4.44 -19.83
N ASN A 70 -5.75 3.35 -19.47
CA ASN A 70 -5.06 2.49 -20.43
C ASN A 70 -6.03 1.69 -21.32
N GLY A 71 -7.05 1.06 -20.73
CA GLY A 71 -7.89 0.09 -21.44
C GLY A 71 -9.19 0.62 -22.03
N ARG A 72 -9.77 1.72 -21.51
CA ARG A 72 -11.18 2.06 -21.79
C ARG A 72 -11.43 3.42 -22.44
N PHE A 73 -10.47 4.34 -22.42
CA PHE A 73 -10.61 5.65 -23.06
C PHE A 73 -9.65 5.80 -24.26
N PRO A 74 -10.05 5.34 -25.47
CA PRO A 74 -9.29 5.55 -26.70
C PRO A 74 -9.34 7.02 -27.17
N PHE A 75 -10.27 7.83 -26.64
CA PHE A 75 -10.52 9.22 -27.02
C PHE A 75 -9.53 10.25 -26.45
N ILE A 76 -8.40 9.82 -25.87
CA ILE A 76 -7.27 10.71 -25.58
C ILE A 76 -6.29 10.55 -26.74
N PRO A 77 -6.49 11.27 -27.87
CA PRO A 77 -5.53 11.29 -28.96
C PRO A 77 -4.21 11.82 -28.40
N ASN A 78 -3.08 11.18 -28.73
CA ASN A 78 -1.77 11.45 -28.14
C ASN A 78 -1.64 11.11 -26.65
N ARG A 79 -1.68 9.81 -26.33
CA ARG A 79 -1.19 9.25 -25.04
C ARG A 79 0.34 9.40 -24.84
N GLY A 80 0.96 10.45 -25.37
CA GLY A 80 2.41 10.66 -25.40
C GLY A 80 3.18 9.87 -26.48
N MET A 81 2.48 9.10 -27.33
CA MET A 81 3.11 8.10 -28.21
C MET A 81 3.58 8.62 -29.58
N GLU A 82 3.16 9.80 -30.06
CA GLU A 82 3.46 10.17 -31.45
C GLU A 82 4.65 11.12 -31.66
N LYS A 83 5.07 11.97 -30.70
CA LYS A 83 6.13 12.98 -30.98
C LYS A 83 7.05 13.37 -29.82
N PHE A 84 7.36 12.48 -28.88
CA PHE A 84 8.43 12.76 -27.92
C PHE A 84 9.39 11.56 -27.80
N TYR A 85 10.52 11.69 -28.49
CA TYR A 85 11.74 10.87 -28.38
C TYR A 85 11.55 9.34 -28.46
N TYR A 86 11.60 8.87 -29.70
CA TYR A 86 12.02 7.52 -30.05
C TYR A 86 13.53 7.39 -29.71
N ASP A 87 13.88 7.08 -28.46
CA ASP A 87 15.19 6.49 -28.17
C ASP A 87 15.04 4.97 -28.31
N SER A 88 15.80 4.38 -29.24
CA SER A 88 15.62 3.00 -29.69
C SER A 88 16.03 1.94 -28.67
N LYS A 89 16.43 2.34 -27.46
CA LYS A 89 17.00 1.42 -26.47
C LYS A 89 16.18 1.29 -25.18
N TYR A 90 15.79 2.38 -24.53
CA TYR A 90 15.03 2.33 -23.27
C TYR A 90 14.34 3.67 -23.00
N CYS A 91 13.04 3.81 -23.29
CA CYS A 91 12.07 4.68 -22.60
C CYS A 91 10.87 4.97 -23.52
N HIS A 92 9.72 4.40 -23.20
CA HIS A 92 8.46 4.98 -23.65
C HIS A 92 8.13 6.19 -22.76
N PRO A 93 7.80 7.37 -23.30
CA PRO A 93 7.31 8.48 -22.50
C PRO A 93 5.92 8.12 -21.97
N SER A 94 5.86 7.53 -20.77
CA SER A 94 4.64 7.52 -20.00
C SER A 94 4.25 8.97 -19.76
N GLY A 95 3.13 9.42 -20.32
CA GLY A 95 2.66 10.81 -20.16
C GLY A 95 2.66 11.20 -18.67
N LEU A 96 2.77 12.50 -18.39
CA LEU A 96 2.90 13.04 -17.02
C LEU A 96 1.90 12.41 -16.04
N ILE A 97 0.66 12.15 -16.47
CA ILE A 97 -0.39 11.51 -15.68
C ILE A 97 -0.02 10.08 -15.26
N CYS A 98 0.48 9.26 -16.18
CA CYS A 98 0.89 7.89 -15.90
C CYS A 98 2.07 7.88 -14.92
N THR A 99 3.04 8.75 -15.15
CA THR A 99 4.23 8.92 -14.33
C THR A 99 3.88 9.36 -12.90
N LEU A 100 2.99 10.35 -12.76
CA LEU A 100 2.48 10.80 -11.46
C LEU A 100 1.66 9.71 -10.75
N ASN A 101 0.81 8.98 -11.48
CA ASN A 101 -0.01 7.93 -10.89
C ASN A 101 0.86 6.77 -10.38
N THR A 102 1.80 6.29 -11.20
CA THR A 102 2.78 5.26 -10.79
C THR A 102 3.57 5.72 -9.55
N TRP A 103 4.03 6.97 -9.53
CA TRP A 103 4.73 7.54 -8.37
C TRP A 103 3.86 7.58 -7.11
N LEU A 104 2.62 8.06 -7.20
CA LEU A 104 1.66 8.05 -6.08
C LEU A 104 1.36 6.63 -5.61
N SER A 105 1.21 5.68 -6.53
CA SER A 105 0.99 4.26 -6.20
C SER A 105 2.15 3.70 -5.39
N HIS A 106 3.40 4.06 -5.70
CA HIS A 106 4.57 3.65 -4.92
C HIS A 106 4.63 4.25 -3.53
N ILE A 107 4.27 5.53 -3.40
CA ILE A 107 4.12 6.18 -2.10
C ILE A 107 3.10 5.40 -1.26
N CYS A 108 1.93 5.12 -1.81
CA CYS A 108 0.90 4.36 -1.12
C CYS A 108 1.39 2.94 -0.77
N ALA A 109 2.03 2.22 -1.69
CA ALA A 109 2.52 0.86 -1.48
C ALA A 109 3.55 0.77 -0.33
N LEU A 110 4.51 1.69 -0.29
CA LEU A 110 5.50 1.74 0.78
C LEU A 110 4.87 2.17 2.11
N SER A 111 3.92 3.12 2.06
CA SER A 111 3.15 3.53 3.24
C SER A 111 2.38 2.37 3.85
N ILE A 112 1.76 1.49 3.03
CA ILE A 112 1.08 0.27 3.51
C ILE A 112 2.07 -0.62 4.27
N SER A 113 3.27 -0.80 3.74
CA SER A 113 4.29 -1.66 4.34
C SER A 113 4.76 -1.09 5.70
N LEU A 114 5.04 0.22 5.76
CA LEU A 114 5.40 0.90 7.02
C LEU A 114 4.26 0.83 8.05
N GLY A 115 3.03 1.09 7.63
CA GLY A 115 1.86 1.06 8.51
C GLY A 115 1.57 -0.33 9.08
N LYS A 116 1.78 -1.40 8.29
CA LYS A 116 1.74 -2.78 8.80
C LYS A 116 2.85 -3.06 9.79
N THR A 117 4.09 -2.68 9.49
CA THR A 117 5.22 -2.85 10.42
C THR A 117 4.95 -2.15 11.74
N LEU A 118 4.42 -0.92 11.70
CA LEU A 118 4.00 -0.20 12.91
C LEU A 118 2.87 -0.92 13.65
N SER A 119 1.86 -1.44 12.93
CA SER A 119 0.76 -2.18 13.53
C SER A 119 1.24 -3.47 14.22
N VAL A 120 2.13 -4.23 13.58
CA VAL A 120 2.78 -5.42 14.18
C VAL A 120 3.61 -5.01 15.40
N SER A 121 4.40 -3.93 15.28
CA SER A 121 5.22 -3.42 16.39
C SER A 121 4.36 -3.02 17.59
N THR A 122 3.19 -2.39 17.37
CA THR A 122 2.27 -2.08 18.47
C THR A 122 1.79 -3.32 19.21
N ARG A 123 1.38 -4.37 18.49
CA ARG A 123 0.95 -5.64 19.11
C ARG A 123 2.10 -6.35 19.81
N TYR A 124 3.26 -6.44 19.16
CA TYR A 124 4.47 -7.04 19.75
C TYR A 124 4.83 -6.38 21.07
N THR A 125 4.90 -5.04 21.10
CA THR A 125 5.18 -4.31 22.35
C THR A 125 4.08 -4.49 23.38
N ALA A 126 2.80 -4.57 22.99
CA ALA A 126 1.71 -4.82 23.92
C ALA A 126 1.85 -6.19 24.60
N ILE A 127 2.22 -7.25 23.86
CA ILE A 127 2.40 -8.60 24.39
C ILE A 127 3.68 -8.68 25.25
N CYS A 128 4.83 -8.29 24.69
CA CYS A 128 6.12 -8.46 25.36
C CYS A 128 6.29 -7.55 26.58
N LEU A 129 5.73 -6.33 26.56
CA LEU A 129 5.80 -5.42 27.70
C LEU A 129 4.70 -5.69 28.73
N ALA A 130 3.57 -6.31 28.36
CA ALA A 130 2.59 -6.79 29.34
C ALA A 130 3.22 -7.85 30.26
N HIS A 131 3.98 -8.80 29.70
CA HIS A 131 4.59 -9.87 30.50
C HIS A 131 5.59 -9.37 31.56
N ARG A 132 6.27 -8.24 31.30
CA ARG A 132 7.19 -7.63 32.27
C ARG A 132 6.47 -7.07 33.50
N LYS A 133 5.17 -6.78 33.38
CA LYS A 133 4.34 -6.25 34.46
C LYS A 133 4.02 -7.31 35.52
N ASP A 134 3.86 -8.55 35.10
CA ASP A 134 3.44 -9.66 35.99
C ASP A 134 4.60 -10.24 36.80
N VAL A 135 5.85 -10.09 36.34
CA VAL A 135 7.05 -10.64 37.01
C VAL A 135 7.61 -9.69 38.09
N SER A 136 7.19 -8.43 38.11
CA SER A 136 7.70 -7.38 39.02
C SER A 136 6.70 -7.04 40.13
N GLU A 137 6.05 -8.04 40.73
CA GLU A 137 5.11 -7.85 41.86
C GLU A 137 5.77 -7.53 43.21
N SER A 138 7.08 -7.71 43.33
CA SER A 138 7.80 -7.63 44.60
C SER A 138 8.68 -6.37 44.77
N ASP A 139 8.09 -5.17 44.82
CA ASP A 139 8.53 -4.05 45.73
C ASP A 139 8.49 -2.59 45.23
N HIS A 140 8.05 -2.22 44.02
CA HIS A 140 7.90 -0.77 43.67
C HIS A 140 6.67 -0.45 42.79
N PHE A 141 5.51 -0.86 43.28
CA PHE A 141 4.30 -1.14 42.50
C PHE A 141 3.39 0.03 42.08
N ILE A 142 3.82 1.30 42.14
CA ILE A 142 2.88 2.43 41.88
C ILE A 142 3.14 3.18 40.56
N TYR A 143 4.34 3.12 39.96
CA TYR A 143 4.66 3.99 38.82
C TYR A 143 4.59 3.36 37.41
N PHE A 144 4.56 2.04 37.27
CA PHE A 144 4.60 1.39 35.94
C PHE A 144 3.23 1.05 35.32
N ARG A 145 2.12 1.35 36.00
CA ARG A 145 0.78 0.94 35.55
C ARG A 145 0.34 1.59 34.23
N ASN A 146 0.96 2.69 33.83
CA ASN A 146 0.59 3.48 32.64
C ASN A 146 1.73 3.68 31.64
N PHE A 147 2.70 2.77 31.52
CA PHE A 147 3.68 2.87 30.45
C PHE A 147 3.06 2.48 29.11
N GLN A 148 2.32 3.39 28.49
CA GLN A 148 1.88 3.25 27.11
C GLN A 148 2.99 3.77 26.20
N PHE A 149 3.82 2.85 25.69
CA PHE A 149 4.89 3.22 24.77
C PHE A 149 4.38 4.01 23.55
N TRP A 150 3.17 3.67 23.09
CA TRP A 150 2.50 4.24 21.91
C TRP A 150 1.46 5.31 22.27
N GLU A 151 1.91 6.44 22.78
CA GLU A 151 1.04 7.56 23.14
C GLU A 151 1.26 8.84 22.32
N GLY A 152 0.16 9.59 22.17
CA GLY A 152 0.13 10.99 21.75
C GLY A 152 1.02 11.33 20.56
N ARG A 153 2.07 12.13 20.85
CA ARG A 153 2.99 12.70 19.84
C ARG A 153 3.78 11.65 19.08
N LYS A 154 4.11 10.51 19.69
CA LYS A 154 4.88 9.43 19.03
C LYS A 154 4.06 8.79 17.92
N VAL A 155 2.80 8.46 18.21
CA VAL A 155 1.88 7.89 17.21
C VAL A 155 1.68 8.88 16.07
N LEU A 156 1.49 10.16 16.38
CA LEU A 156 1.38 11.20 15.36
C LEU A 156 2.65 11.32 14.51
N ALA A 157 3.83 11.35 15.12
CA ALA A 157 5.10 11.39 14.40
C ALA A 157 5.28 10.17 13.49
N CYS A 158 4.95 8.97 13.96
CA CYS A 158 4.97 7.75 13.14
C CYS A 158 3.96 7.80 11.99
N LEU A 159 2.76 8.35 12.21
CA LEU A 159 1.75 8.53 11.14
C LEU A 159 2.24 9.51 10.07
N VAL A 160 2.85 10.63 10.48
CA VAL A 160 3.45 11.59 9.54
C VAL A 160 4.62 10.95 8.80
N ALA A 161 5.50 10.24 9.50
CA ALA A 161 6.65 9.54 8.91
C ALA A 161 6.21 8.44 7.93
N MET A 162 5.10 7.76 8.19
CA MET A 162 4.55 6.71 7.32
C MET A 162 4.27 7.22 5.90
N LEU A 163 3.86 8.47 5.73
CA LEU A 163 3.67 9.11 4.42
C LEU A 163 4.89 9.93 3.97
N GLY A 164 5.54 10.60 4.92
CA GLY A 164 6.67 11.49 4.66
C GLY A 164 7.92 10.75 4.19
N ILE A 165 8.25 9.60 4.78
CA ILE A 165 9.42 8.81 4.37
C ILE A 165 9.27 8.34 2.92
N PRO A 166 8.16 7.70 2.50
CA PRO A 166 7.96 7.35 1.09
C PRO A 166 8.02 8.55 0.16
N PHE A 167 7.39 9.67 0.53
CA PHE A 167 7.41 10.89 -0.28
C PHE A 167 8.85 11.39 -0.52
N ILE A 168 9.65 11.48 0.55
CA ILE A 168 11.06 11.92 0.47
C ILE A 168 11.88 10.92 -0.34
N LEU A 169 11.73 9.61 -0.10
CA LEU A 169 12.45 8.60 -0.86
C LEU A 169 12.16 8.69 -2.36
N TYR A 170 10.88 8.80 -2.73
CA TYR A 170 10.48 8.89 -4.14
C TYR A 170 10.62 10.30 -4.74
N SER A 171 10.96 11.34 -3.96
CA SER A 171 11.34 12.64 -4.53
C SER A 171 12.77 12.65 -5.09
N TYR A 172 13.63 11.76 -4.59
CA TYR A 172 15.04 11.66 -5.02
C TYR A 172 15.31 10.49 -5.96
N VAL A 173 14.39 9.53 -6.07
CA VAL A 173 14.47 8.46 -7.07
C VAL A 173 13.79 8.96 -8.35
N PRO A 174 14.54 9.15 -9.46
CA PRO A 174 13.92 9.52 -10.73
C PRO A 174 12.87 8.48 -11.11
N PHE A 175 11.80 8.90 -11.78
CA PHE A 175 10.70 8.03 -12.19
C PHE A 175 11.26 6.76 -12.85
N LEU A 176 11.13 5.63 -12.15
CA LEU A 176 11.63 4.37 -12.67
C LEU A 176 10.82 4.00 -13.91
N PRO A 177 11.47 3.55 -14.99
CA PRO A 177 10.79 3.29 -16.24
C PRO A 177 9.74 2.19 -16.06
N ALA A 178 8.50 2.51 -16.42
CA ALA A 178 7.42 1.56 -16.52
C ALA A 178 7.68 0.58 -17.67
N VAL A 179 7.48 -0.72 -17.42
CA VAL A 179 7.49 -1.76 -18.44
C VAL A 179 6.09 -1.85 -19.03
N ILE A 180 5.97 -1.44 -20.28
CA ILE A 180 4.76 -1.57 -21.08
C ILE A 180 5.08 -2.57 -22.19
N VAL A 181 4.39 -3.71 -22.19
CA VAL A 181 4.55 -4.76 -23.21
C VAL A 181 3.49 -4.57 -24.28
N PRO A 182 3.79 -4.62 -25.58
CA PRO A 182 2.78 -4.51 -26.61
C PRO A 182 1.69 -5.58 -26.44
N SER A 183 0.44 -5.13 -26.44
CA SER A 183 -0.76 -5.97 -26.36
C SER A 183 -1.35 -6.16 -27.77
N PRO A 184 -2.11 -7.24 -28.06
CA PRO A 184 -2.66 -7.51 -29.40
C PRO A 184 -3.55 -6.40 -29.97
N ASP A 185 -4.07 -5.54 -29.11
CA ASP A 185 -4.89 -4.37 -29.43
C ASP A 185 -4.04 -3.11 -29.75
N GLY A 186 -2.72 -3.18 -29.65
CA GLY A 186 -1.79 -2.08 -29.93
C GLY A 186 -1.62 -1.07 -28.80
N TYR A 187 -2.32 -1.22 -27.66
CA TYR A 187 -2.36 -0.20 -26.61
C TYR A 187 -1.29 -0.36 -25.51
N GLY A 188 -0.60 -1.49 -25.48
CA GLY A 188 0.43 -1.79 -24.48
C GLY A 188 -0.15 -2.14 -23.10
N GLU A 189 0.33 -3.22 -22.51
CA GLU A 189 -0.05 -3.70 -21.19
C GLU A 189 1.01 -3.29 -20.16
N TYR A 190 0.61 -2.55 -19.12
CA TYR A 190 1.49 -2.20 -18.01
C TYR A 190 1.82 -3.43 -17.16
N ARG A 191 3.10 -3.82 -17.11
CA ARG A 191 3.60 -4.98 -16.36
C ARG A 191 4.31 -4.61 -15.05
N GLY A 192 4.51 -3.32 -14.76
CA GLY A 192 5.18 -2.84 -13.55
C GLY A 192 6.48 -2.08 -13.86
N ILE A 193 7.44 -2.12 -12.94
CA ILE A 193 8.79 -1.53 -13.10
C ILE A 193 9.80 -2.66 -13.28
N ALA A 194 10.72 -2.52 -14.24
CA ALA A 194 11.76 -3.53 -14.55
C ALA A 194 12.86 -3.65 -13.49
N GLU A 195 13.06 -2.61 -12.69
CA GLU A 195 14.21 -2.50 -11.80
C GLU A 195 14.24 -3.62 -10.75
N PRO A 196 15.35 -4.35 -10.60
CA PRO A 196 15.45 -5.49 -9.67
C PRO A 196 15.19 -5.10 -8.22
N GLY A 197 15.58 -3.89 -7.81
CA GLY A 197 15.27 -3.36 -6.47
C GLY A 197 13.77 -3.28 -6.21
N PHE A 198 12.97 -2.99 -7.23
CA PHE A 198 11.52 -2.92 -7.12
C PHE A 198 10.88 -4.31 -7.00
N MET A 199 11.44 -5.30 -7.68
CA MET A 199 11.02 -6.70 -7.53
C MET A 199 11.27 -7.21 -6.11
N VAL A 200 12.43 -6.88 -5.54
CA VAL A 200 12.76 -7.22 -4.14
C VAL A 200 11.78 -6.53 -3.17
N ALA A 201 11.47 -5.24 -3.38
CA ALA A 201 10.50 -4.52 -2.56
C ALA A 201 9.09 -5.14 -2.61
N LYS A 202 8.65 -5.62 -3.79
CA LYS A 202 7.38 -6.36 -3.94
C LYS A 202 7.38 -7.65 -3.13
N VAL A 203 8.47 -8.41 -3.15
CA VAL A 203 8.60 -9.65 -2.36
C VAL A 203 8.54 -9.33 -0.88
N PHE A 204 9.27 -8.32 -0.40
CA PHE A 204 9.19 -7.88 1.00
C PHE A 204 7.78 -7.45 1.40
N ALA A 205 7.10 -6.69 0.54
CA ALA A 205 5.72 -6.29 0.77
C ALA A 205 4.79 -7.51 0.87
N ALA A 206 4.92 -8.49 -0.04
CA ALA A 206 4.16 -9.74 -0.04
C ALA A 206 4.41 -10.57 1.23
N CYS A 207 5.67 -10.75 1.64
CA CYS A 207 6.01 -11.39 2.92
C CYS A 207 5.36 -10.64 4.10
N GLY A 208 5.37 -9.30 4.07
CA GLY A 208 4.69 -8.46 5.04
C GLY A 208 3.18 -8.68 5.11
N TYR A 209 2.50 -9.02 4.00
CA TYR A 209 1.09 -9.43 4.03
C TYR A 209 0.89 -10.72 4.83
N PHE A 210 1.74 -11.73 4.63
CA PHE A 210 1.64 -12.98 5.38
C PHE A 210 1.86 -12.75 6.88
N PHE A 211 2.92 -12.03 7.27
CA PHE A 211 3.17 -11.70 8.67
C PHE A 211 2.03 -10.89 9.29
N PHE A 212 1.51 -9.89 8.56
CA PHE A 212 0.37 -9.12 9.03
C PHE A 212 -0.84 -10.04 9.27
N PHE A 213 -1.19 -10.89 8.30
CA PHE A 213 -2.33 -11.80 8.41
C PHE A 213 -2.23 -12.70 9.65
N PHE A 214 -1.10 -13.38 9.84
CA PHE A 214 -0.86 -14.24 11.02
C PHE A 214 -0.87 -13.44 12.33
N SER A 215 -0.38 -12.21 12.33
CA SER A 215 -0.37 -11.36 13.53
C SER A 215 -1.72 -10.71 13.82
N THR A 216 -2.61 -10.59 12.83
CA THR A 216 -3.90 -9.90 12.97
C THR A 216 -5.02 -10.78 13.49
N ILE A 217 -4.94 -12.10 13.27
CA ILE A 217 -5.88 -13.06 13.84
C ILE A 217 -5.77 -12.97 15.37
N PRO A 218 -6.86 -12.60 16.09
CA PRO A 218 -6.84 -12.66 17.54
C PRO A 218 -6.61 -14.11 17.96
N MET A 219 -5.51 -14.36 18.68
CA MET A 219 -5.33 -15.59 19.47
C MET A 219 -6.23 -15.56 20.70
#